data_AF-B8GEM5-F1
#
_entry.id   AF-B8GEM5-F1
#
_cell.length_a   1.000
_cell.length_b   1.000
_cell.length_c   1.000
_cell.angle_alpha   90.00
_cell.angle_beta   90.00
_cell.angle_gamma   90.00
#
_symmetry.space_group_name_H-M   'P 1'
#
loop_
_entity.id
_entity.type
_entity.pdbx_description
1 polymer ?
#
loop_
_entity_poly.entity_id
_entity_poly.type
_entity_poly.pdbx_seq_one_letter_code
_entity_poly.pdbx_strand_id
1 'polypeptide(L)'
;MTFNFRQGMTAGTGFLLLGLAWLGFWLGPALPLYQTDPRWAHNFAFALIFITVGIAYLRPSVLTGIGAVVASFITIPTELAFWSGLTATEIEAILLVLVAGAAAIEWWTKGPLVAPSPRAGLWAKIHLPIFSALGIAHMPFIFFLSRWANDVPYLQYLPIEHEYSTTIFNGMLLVLVLLAIVGQYAKNIGRFSIPEAGFVWSVLMLLIPLASIGILGS
;
A
#
# COMPACT_ATOMS: atom_id res chain seq x y z
N MET A 1 10.25 5.57 29.31
CA MET A 1 10.46 5.55 27.84
C MET A 1 9.53 6.57 27.24
N THR A 2 10.02 7.73 26.82
CA THR A 2 9.21 8.72 26.08
C THR A 2 9.13 8.26 24.63
N PHE A 3 7.94 7.85 24.18
CA PHE A 3 7.72 7.53 22.76
C PHE A 3 7.85 8.82 21.95
N ASN A 4 8.91 8.93 21.14
CA ASN A 4 9.06 10.08 20.25
C ASN A 4 8.11 9.89 19.05
N PHE A 5 6.92 10.46 19.16
CA PHE A 5 5.87 10.38 18.13
C PHE A 5 6.39 10.69 16.72
N ARG A 6 7.32 11.64 16.58
CA ARG A 6 7.88 12.04 15.27
C ARG A 6 8.73 10.95 14.62
N GLN A 7 9.34 10.05 15.41
CA GLN A 7 10.06 8.91 14.83
C GLN A 7 9.13 7.87 14.19
N GLY A 8 7.87 7.81 14.64
CA GLY A 8 6.86 6.92 14.06
C GLY A 8 6.12 7.52 12.87
N MET A 9 6.22 8.83 12.62
CA MET A 9 5.53 9.52 11.52
C MET A 9 6.32 9.39 10.22
N THR A 10 6.13 8.27 9.53
CA THR A 10 6.74 8.00 8.22
C THR A 10 5.67 7.57 7.22
N ALA A 11 5.99 7.67 5.93
CA ALA A 11 5.15 7.12 4.87
C ALA A 11 4.89 5.61 5.06
N GLY A 12 5.85 4.85 5.59
CA GLY A 12 5.68 3.43 5.91
C GLY A 12 4.62 3.15 6.96
N THR A 13 4.66 3.89 8.07
CA THR A 13 3.58 3.85 9.08
C THR A 13 2.25 4.30 8.46
N GLY A 14 2.30 5.28 7.56
CA GLY A 14 1.15 5.72 6.79
C GLY A 14 0.52 4.62 5.94
N PHE A 15 1.33 3.86 5.19
CA PHE A 15 0.85 2.68 4.46
C PHE A 15 0.26 1.63 5.40
N LEU A 16 0.89 1.36 6.55
CA LEU A 16 0.34 0.40 7.51
C LEU A 16 -1.04 0.84 8.01
N LEU A 17 -1.19 2.10 8.42
CA LEU A 17 -2.47 2.65 8.87
C LEU A 17 -3.51 2.63 7.75
N LEU A 18 -3.10 2.97 6.52
CA LEU A 18 -3.95 2.93 5.35
C LEU A 18 -4.49 1.51 5.12
N GLY A 19 -3.61 0.52 5.12
CA GLY A 19 -3.99 -0.88 4.92
C GLY A 19 -4.89 -1.43 6.03
N LEU A 20 -4.58 -1.15 7.30
CA LEU A 20 -5.42 -1.58 8.43
C LEU A 20 -6.81 -0.95 8.40
N ALA A 21 -6.89 0.36 8.12
CA ALA A 21 -8.17 1.05 8.04
C ALA A 21 -8.97 0.62 6.81
N TRP A 22 -8.32 0.42 5.66
CA TRP A 22 -8.96 -0.09 4.44
C TRP A 22 -9.50 -1.50 4.65
N LEU A 23 -8.73 -2.38 5.30
CA LEU A 23 -9.19 -3.72 5.67
C LEU A 23 -10.41 -3.66 6.59
N GLY A 24 -10.38 -2.81 7.61
CA GLY A 24 -11.50 -2.61 8.52
C GLY A 24 -12.75 -2.09 7.81
N PHE A 25 -12.58 -1.17 6.85
CA PHE A 25 -13.66 -0.66 6.02
C PHE A 25 -14.32 -1.76 5.16
N TRP A 26 -13.52 -2.60 4.50
CA TRP A 26 -14.00 -3.68 3.64
C TRP A 26 -14.55 -4.91 4.40
N LEU A 27 -14.10 -5.12 5.64
CA LEU A 27 -14.68 -6.14 6.53
C LEU A 27 -15.94 -5.65 7.25
N GLY A 28 -16.22 -4.35 7.24
CA GLY A 28 -17.36 -3.75 7.93
C GLY A 28 -18.26 -2.98 6.96
N PRO A 29 -18.18 -1.64 6.91
CA PRO A 29 -19.08 -0.80 6.11
C PRO A 29 -19.26 -1.23 4.65
N ALA A 30 -18.19 -1.62 3.94
CA ALA A 30 -18.25 -1.99 2.53
C ALA A 30 -18.44 -3.49 2.26
N LEU A 31 -18.54 -4.33 3.30
CA LEU A 31 -18.75 -5.77 3.14
C LEU A 31 -19.98 -6.13 2.27
N PRO A 32 -21.13 -5.40 2.37
CA PRO A 32 -22.28 -5.69 1.50
C PRO A 32 -21.99 -5.53 0.00
N LEU A 33 -21.07 -4.64 -0.40
CA LEU A 33 -20.66 -4.50 -1.81
C LEU A 33 -19.97 -5.77 -2.31
N TYR A 34 -19.07 -6.33 -1.50
CA TYR A 34 -18.41 -7.61 -1.83
C TYR A 34 -19.40 -8.79 -1.85
N GLN A 35 -20.35 -8.84 -0.92
CA GLN A 35 -21.35 -9.90 -0.88
C GLN A 35 -22.30 -9.88 -2.08
N THR A 36 -22.55 -8.69 -2.64
CA THR A 36 -23.38 -8.52 -3.84
C THR A 36 -22.60 -8.72 -5.13
N ASP A 37 -21.33 -8.33 -5.16
CA ASP A 37 -20.44 -8.53 -6.30
C ASP A 37 -19.02 -8.94 -5.83
N PRO A 38 -18.66 -10.23 -5.97
CA PRO A 38 -17.36 -10.74 -5.54
C PRO A 38 -16.14 -10.10 -6.24
N ARG A 39 -16.34 -9.39 -7.35
CA ARG A 39 -15.26 -8.68 -8.05
C ARG A 39 -14.62 -7.60 -7.19
N TRP A 40 -15.33 -7.09 -6.17
CA TRP A 40 -14.77 -6.17 -5.17
C TRP A 40 -13.66 -6.77 -4.29
N ALA A 41 -13.43 -8.08 -4.35
CA ALA A 41 -12.43 -8.78 -3.55
C ALA A 41 -11.01 -8.19 -3.66
N HIS A 42 -10.65 -7.56 -4.79
CA HIS A 42 -9.35 -6.96 -5.00
C HIS A 42 -9.00 -5.89 -3.94
N ASN A 43 -9.99 -5.28 -3.29
CA ASN A 43 -9.78 -4.33 -2.21
C ASN A 43 -9.16 -4.95 -0.96
N PHE A 44 -9.47 -6.21 -0.66
CA PHE A 44 -8.79 -6.93 0.41
C PHE A 44 -7.32 -7.12 0.06
N ALA A 45 -7.00 -7.52 -1.18
CA ALA A 45 -5.62 -7.59 -1.64
C ALA A 45 -4.88 -6.26 -1.46
N PHE A 46 -5.48 -5.13 -1.84
CA PHE A 46 -4.86 -3.81 -1.69
C PHE A 46 -4.59 -3.42 -0.23
N ALA A 47 -5.53 -3.72 0.67
CA ALA A 47 -5.30 -3.54 2.09
C ALA A 47 -4.08 -4.35 2.58
N LEU A 48 -3.99 -5.62 2.17
CA LEU A 48 -2.89 -6.51 2.54
C LEU A 48 -1.54 -6.06 1.95
N ILE A 49 -1.52 -5.52 0.72
CA ILE A 49 -0.33 -4.91 0.12
C ILE A 49 0.17 -3.74 0.97
N PHE A 50 -0.73 -2.82 1.34
CA PHE A 50 -0.36 -1.67 2.17
C PHE A 50 0.16 -2.09 3.56
N ILE A 51 -0.44 -3.10 4.18
CA ILE A 51 0.04 -3.67 5.45
C ILE A 51 1.43 -4.29 5.26
N THR A 52 1.63 -5.11 4.22
CA THR A 52 2.90 -5.77 3.93
C THR A 52 4.03 -4.76 3.70
N VAL A 53 3.77 -3.73 2.90
CA VAL A 53 4.72 -2.62 2.68
C VAL A 53 4.97 -1.86 3.98
N GLY A 54 3.93 -1.57 4.76
CA GLY A 54 4.05 -0.91 6.06
C GLY A 54 4.92 -1.67 7.06
N ILE A 55 4.75 -3.01 7.15
CA ILE A 55 5.58 -3.89 7.98
C ILE A 55 7.05 -3.83 7.53
N ALA A 56 7.32 -3.90 6.23
CA ALA A 56 8.69 -3.82 5.71
C ALA A 56 9.36 -2.48 5.99
N TYR A 57 8.58 -1.39 6.12
CA TYR A 57 9.11 -0.10 6.57
C TYR A 57 9.39 -0.06 8.09
N LEU A 58 8.55 -0.69 8.92
CA LEU A 58 8.74 -0.72 10.38
C LEU A 58 9.91 -1.63 10.80
N ARG A 59 10.07 -2.77 10.11
CA ARG A 59 11.17 -3.69 10.30
C ARG A 59 11.93 -3.86 8.97
N PRO A 60 12.79 -2.88 8.61
CA PRO A 60 13.49 -2.91 7.34
C PRO A 60 14.60 -3.97 7.36
N SER A 61 14.44 -4.97 6.51
CA SER A 61 15.47 -5.93 6.15
C SER A 61 15.38 -6.26 4.66
N VAL A 62 16.38 -6.95 4.13
CA VAL A 62 16.37 -7.35 2.72
C VAL A 62 15.21 -8.30 2.44
N LEU A 63 14.93 -9.22 3.36
CA LEU A 63 13.88 -10.21 3.17
C LEU A 63 12.48 -9.58 3.21
N THR A 64 12.19 -8.73 4.21
CA THR A 64 10.90 -8.02 4.28
C THR A 64 10.74 -7.04 3.12
N GLY A 65 11.83 -6.38 2.70
CA GLY A 65 11.83 -5.50 1.53
C GLY A 65 11.52 -6.23 0.22
N ILE A 66 12.12 -7.39 -0.03
CA ILE A 66 11.81 -8.20 -1.22
C ILE A 66 10.34 -8.62 -1.21
N GLY A 67 9.83 -9.11 -0.07
CA GLY A 67 8.43 -9.49 0.06
C GLY A 67 7.47 -8.32 -0.21
N ALA A 68 7.79 -7.12 0.30
CA ALA A 68 7.03 -5.91 0.03
C ALA A 68 7.08 -5.47 -1.45
N VAL A 69 8.21 -5.65 -2.13
CA VAL A 69 8.29 -5.41 -3.58
C VAL A 69 7.37 -6.39 -4.31
N VAL A 70 7.51 -7.69 -4.08
CA VAL A 70 6.66 -8.70 -4.74
C VAL A 70 5.17 -8.40 -4.52
N ALA A 71 4.77 -8.16 -3.26
CA ALA A 71 3.40 -7.79 -2.91
C ALA A 71 2.92 -6.54 -3.65
N SER A 72 3.72 -5.47 -3.66
CA SER A 72 3.33 -4.23 -4.35
C SER A 72 3.12 -4.40 -5.86
N PHE A 73 3.82 -5.33 -6.51
CA PHE A 73 3.68 -5.57 -7.95
C PHE A 73 2.52 -6.50 -8.31
N ILE A 74 1.89 -7.18 -7.33
CA ILE A 74 0.62 -7.90 -7.50
C ILE A 74 -0.52 -6.94 -7.86
N THR A 75 -0.38 -5.64 -7.59
CA THR A 75 -1.31 -4.60 -8.06
C THR A 75 -1.50 -4.65 -9.58
N ILE A 76 -0.44 -4.87 -10.37
CA ILE A 76 -0.49 -4.84 -11.84
C ILE A 76 -1.44 -5.90 -12.42
N PRO A 77 -1.21 -7.22 -12.23
CA PRO A 77 -2.11 -8.23 -12.75
C PRO A 77 -3.52 -8.15 -12.14
N THR A 78 -3.65 -7.64 -10.90
CA THR A 78 -4.96 -7.45 -10.26
C THR A 78 -5.75 -6.34 -10.94
N GLU A 79 -5.16 -5.17 -11.13
CA GLU A 79 -5.77 -4.00 -11.78
C GLU A 79 -5.95 -4.17 -13.29
N LEU A 80 -5.17 -5.05 -13.93
CA LEU A 80 -5.37 -5.41 -15.34
C LEU A 80 -6.35 -6.58 -15.54
N ALA A 81 -7.01 -7.04 -14.48
CA ALA A 81 -7.96 -8.15 -14.51
C ALA A 81 -7.36 -9.43 -15.15
N PHE A 82 -6.10 -9.76 -14.86
CA PHE A 82 -5.50 -11.04 -15.28
C PHE A 82 -5.95 -12.21 -14.41
N TRP A 83 -6.47 -11.93 -13.21
CA TRP A 83 -7.06 -12.91 -12.31
C TRP A 83 -8.16 -12.28 -11.46
N SER A 84 -8.88 -13.11 -10.72
CA SER A 84 -9.91 -12.65 -9.78
C SER A 84 -9.30 -11.89 -8.59
N GLY A 85 -10.05 -10.95 -8.02
CA GLY A 85 -9.66 -10.28 -6.79
C GLY A 85 -9.49 -11.23 -5.60
N LEU A 86 -10.20 -12.38 -5.59
CA LEU A 86 -10.02 -13.41 -4.57
C LEU A 86 -8.64 -14.06 -4.69
N THR A 87 -8.22 -14.42 -5.90
CA THR A 87 -6.88 -14.94 -6.18
C THR A 87 -5.80 -13.97 -5.72
N ALA A 88 -5.96 -12.68 -6.02
CA ALA A 88 -5.04 -11.64 -5.53
C ALA A 88 -5.00 -11.59 -3.99
N THR A 89 -6.16 -11.68 -3.34
CA THR A 89 -6.28 -11.63 -1.87
C THR A 89 -5.60 -12.83 -1.22
N GLU A 90 -5.74 -14.03 -1.78
CA GLU A 90 -5.08 -15.24 -1.28
C GLU A 90 -3.55 -15.15 -1.39
N ILE A 91 -3.05 -14.70 -2.56
CA ILE A 91 -1.61 -14.47 -2.77
C ILE A 91 -1.08 -13.47 -1.75
N GLU A 92 -1.77 -12.33 -1.58
CA GLU A 92 -1.38 -11.29 -0.63
C GLU A 92 -1.48 -11.72 0.82
N ALA A 93 -2.45 -12.57 1.18
CA ALA A 93 -2.54 -13.13 2.52
C ALA A 93 -1.34 -14.02 2.83
N ILE A 94 -0.91 -14.86 1.86
CA ILE A 94 0.29 -15.69 2.00
C ILE A 94 1.54 -14.80 2.13
N LEU A 95 1.69 -13.80 1.26
CA LEU A 95 2.82 -12.87 1.31
C LEU A 95 2.88 -12.10 2.62
N LEU A 96 1.74 -11.62 3.13
CA LEU A 96 1.65 -10.95 4.41
C LEU A 96 2.12 -11.85 5.54
N VAL A 97 1.65 -13.10 5.59
CA VAL A 97 2.08 -14.07 6.62
C VAL A 97 3.58 -14.31 6.55
N LEU A 98 4.15 -14.47 5.36
CA LEU A 98 5.59 -14.66 5.17
C LEU A 98 6.40 -13.44 5.63
N VAL A 99 5.99 -12.23 5.24
CA VAL A 99 6.69 -10.98 5.62
C VAL A 99 6.55 -10.70 7.11
N ALA A 100 5.36 -10.86 7.68
CA ALA A 100 5.12 -10.69 9.11
C ALA A 100 5.91 -11.72 9.92
N GLY A 101 5.94 -12.98 9.48
CA GLY A 101 6.74 -14.04 10.09
C GLY A 101 8.25 -13.74 10.05
N ALA A 102 8.77 -13.30 8.89
CA ALA A 102 10.16 -12.89 8.77
C ALA A 102 10.49 -11.71 9.71
N ALA A 103 9.65 -10.67 9.72
CA ALA A 103 9.82 -9.52 10.61
C ALA A 103 9.80 -9.92 12.09
N ALA A 104 8.89 -10.82 12.49
CA ALA A 104 8.79 -11.31 13.86
C ALA A 104 10.02 -12.13 14.28
N ILE A 105 10.50 -13.03 13.40
CA ILE A 105 11.72 -13.81 13.64
C ILE A 105 12.92 -12.87 13.80
N GLU A 106 13.11 -11.93 12.87
CA GLU A 106 14.22 -10.95 12.93
C GLU A 106 14.13 -10.05 14.16
N TRP A 107 12.92 -9.75 14.64
CA TRP A 107 12.72 -9.02 15.88
C TRP A 107 13.21 -9.83 17.08
N TRP A 108 12.83 -11.10 17.14
CA TRP A 108 13.17 -11.99 18.25
C TRP A 108 14.67 -12.34 18.29
N THR A 109 15.26 -12.61 17.14
CA THR A 109 16.69 -12.94 17.00
C THR A 109 17.59 -11.71 17.09
N LYS A 110 17.01 -10.50 17.04
CA LYS A 110 17.72 -9.20 17.02
C LYS A 110 18.71 -9.06 15.85
N GLY A 111 18.52 -9.82 14.77
CA GLY A 111 19.38 -9.79 13.58
C GLY A 111 18.59 -10.06 12.30
N PRO A 112 19.09 -9.63 11.13
CA PRO A 112 18.45 -9.93 9.86
C PRO A 112 18.62 -11.41 9.50
N LEU A 113 17.60 -12.01 8.90
CA LEU A 113 17.66 -13.37 8.35
C LEU A 113 18.54 -13.44 7.10
N VAL A 114 18.67 -12.32 6.39
CA VAL A 114 19.55 -12.17 5.21
C VAL A 114 20.48 -11.00 5.44
N ALA A 115 21.78 -11.27 5.55
CA ALA A 115 22.83 -10.29 5.77
C ALA A 115 23.77 -10.20 4.56
N PRO A 116 23.43 -9.39 3.52
CA PRO A 116 24.31 -9.23 2.37
C PRO A 116 25.57 -8.42 2.73
N SER A 117 26.51 -8.30 1.78
CA SER A 117 27.66 -7.41 1.94
C SER A 117 27.22 -5.97 2.23
N PRO A 118 28.03 -5.15 2.92
CA PRO A 118 27.64 -3.78 3.31
C PRO A 118 27.13 -2.92 2.15
N ARG A 119 27.74 -3.05 0.97
CA ARG A 119 27.33 -2.33 -0.25
C ARG A 119 25.95 -2.79 -0.74
N ALA A 120 25.71 -4.10 -0.79
CA ALA A 120 24.44 -4.65 -1.22
C ALA A 120 23.32 -4.37 -0.20
N GLY A 121 23.63 -4.41 1.11
CA GLY A 121 22.68 -4.05 2.17
C GLY A 121 22.27 -2.58 2.11
N LEU A 122 23.23 -1.67 1.90
CA LEU A 122 22.92 -0.25 1.70
C LEU A 122 22.08 -0.02 0.45
N TRP A 123 22.43 -0.66 -0.66
CA TRP A 123 21.66 -0.58 -1.91
C TRP A 123 20.22 -1.05 -1.69
N ALA A 124 20.03 -2.22 -1.08
CA ALA A 124 18.71 -2.80 -0.80
C ALA A 124 17.88 -1.89 0.11
N LYS A 125 18.48 -1.33 1.16
CA LYS A 125 17.83 -0.41 2.09
C LYS A 125 17.26 0.84 1.41
N ILE A 126 17.92 1.33 0.37
CA ILE A 126 17.46 2.52 -0.38
C ILE A 126 16.43 2.12 -1.45
N HIS A 127 16.70 1.07 -2.22
CA HIS A 127 15.95 0.80 -3.45
C HIS A 127 14.72 -0.09 -3.25
N LEU A 128 14.73 -1.03 -2.31
CA LEU A 128 13.54 -1.88 -2.08
C LEU A 128 12.31 -1.05 -1.68
N PRO A 129 12.39 -0.07 -0.77
CA PRO A 129 11.25 0.80 -0.46
C PRO A 129 10.75 1.62 -1.66
N ILE A 130 11.66 2.01 -2.56
CA ILE A 130 11.32 2.74 -3.79
C ILE A 130 10.58 1.81 -4.75
N PHE A 131 11.08 0.59 -4.96
CA PHE A 131 10.40 -0.39 -5.82
C PHE A 131 9.03 -0.76 -5.28
N SER A 132 8.87 -0.90 -3.96
CA SER A 132 7.54 -1.11 -3.36
C SER A 132 6.59 0.06 -3.62
N ALA A 133 7.08 1.30 -3.48
CA ALA A 133 6.30 2.48 -3.79
C ALA A 133 5.93 2.57 -5.28
N LEU A 134 6.85 2.20 -6.18
CA LEU A 134 6.60 2.11 -7.62
C LEU A 134 5.57 1.02 -7.95
N GLY A 135 5.62 -0.14 -7.31
CA GLY A 135 4.60 -1.17 -7.45
C GLY A 135 3.21 -0.62 -7.10
N ILE A 136 3.08 0.03 -5.93
CA ILE A 136 1.84 0.71 -5.52
C ILE A 136 1.40 1.78 -6.53
N ALA A 137 2.34 2.53 -7.12
CA ALA A 137 2.06 3.58 -8.10
C ALA A 137 1.31 3.07 -9.34
N HIS A 138 1.43 1.77 -9.67
CA HIS A 138 0.72 1.21 -10.81
C HIS A 138 -0.78 1.22 -10.62
N MET A 139 -1.30 1.12 -9.39
CA MET A 139 -2.73 1.18 -9.11
C MET A 139 -3.38 2.45 -9.68
N PRO A 140 -2.97 3.68 -9.29
CA PRO A 140 -3.56 4.88 -9.85
C PRO A 140 -3.23 5.10 -11.32
N PHE A 141 -2.06 4.66 -11.81
CA PHE A 141 -1.76 4.77 -13.24
C PHE A 141 -2.64 3.87 -14.11
N ILE A 142 -2.84 2.62 -13.73
CA ILE A 142 -3.74 1.70 -14.45
C ILE A 142 -5.18 2.19 -14.34
N PHE A 143 -5.59 2.68 -13.17
CA PHE A 143 -6.90 3.30 -13.00
C PHE A 143 -7.13 4.45 -13.98
N PHE A 144 -6.29 5.50 -13.94
CA PHE A 144 -6.50 6.71 -14.76
C PHE A 144 -6.25 6.50 -16.26
N LEU A 145 -5.24 5.72 -16.63
CA LEU A 145 -4.81 5.58 -18.03
C LEU A 145 -5.49 4.44 -18.78
N SER A 146 -6.13 3.51 -18.05
CA SER A 146 -6.72 2.31 -18.63
C SER A 146 -8.18 2.14 -18.20
N ARG A 147 -8.42 1.87 -16.92
CA ARG A 147 -9.74 1.44 -16.43
C ARG A 147 -10.79 2.55 -16.51
N TRP A 148 -10.42 3.79 -16.17
CA TRP A 148 -11.34 4.93 -16.13
C TRP A 148 -11.99 5.25 -17.49
N ALA A 149 -11.25 5.04 -18.58
CA ALA A 149 -11.73 5.35 -19.93
C ALA A 149 -12.34 4.15 -20.66
N ASN A 150 -12.06 2.92 -20.20
CA ASN A 150 -12.43 1.68 -20.89
C ASN A 150 -12.55 0.53 -19.89
N ASP A 151 -13.66 0.47 -19.15
CA ASP A 151 -13.91 -0.53 -18.10
C ASP A 151 -14.31 -1.92 -18.64
N VAL A 152 -14.95 -1.97 -19.81
CA VAL A 152 -15.51 -3.19 -20.44
C VAL A 152 -14.55 -4.39 -20.45
N PRO A 153 -13.27 -4.27 -20.84
CA PRO A 153 -12.34 -5.40 -20.87
C PRO A 153 -12.04 -6.02 -19.51
N TYR A 154 -12.31 -5.31 -18.42
CA TYR A 154 -11.92 -5.69 -17.06
C TYR A 154 -13.07 -6.35 -16.27
N LEU A 155 -14.30 -6.29 -16.80
CA LEU A 155 -15.53 -6.68 -16.09
C LEU A 155 -15.58 -8.16 -15.67
N GLN A 156 -14.72 -9.01 -16.23
CA GLN A 156 -14.62 -10.41 -15.82
C GLN A 156 -14.20 -10.53 -14.35
N TYR A 157 -13.30 -9.66 -13.87
CA TYR A 157 -12.71 -9.79 -12.54
C TYR A 157 -12.74 -8.51 -11.71
N LEU A 158 -13.02 -7.36 -12.32
CA LEU A 158 -13.10 -6.07 -11.64
C LEU A 158 -14.48 -5.44 -11.84
N PRO A 159 -15.02 -4.75 -10.82
CA PRO A 159 -16.23 -3.97 -10.95
C PRO A 159 -15.95 -2.66 -11.69
N ILE A 160 -17.03 -1.97 -12.06
CA ILE A 160 -16.96 -0.59 -12.57
C ILE A 160 -16.73 0.33 -11.38
N GLU A 161 -15.72 1.18 -11.46
CA GLU A 161 -15.29 2.07 -10.37
C GLU A 161 -15.20 3.52 -10.86
N HIS A 162 -16.35 4.11 -11.23
CA HIS A 162 -16.42 5.51 -11.68
C HIS A 162 -16.84 6.49 -10.58
N GLU A 163 -16.75 6.07 -9.33
CA GLU A 163 -17.07 6.91 -8.18
C GLU A 163 -16.02 8.00 -7.95
N TYR A 164 -16.45 9.18 -7.52
CA TYR A 164 -15.55 10.28 -7.17
C TYR A 164 -14.61 9.89 -6.03
N SER A 165 -15.07 9.07 -5.10
CA SER A 165 -14.30 8.53 -3.97
C SER A 165 -13.04 7.78 -4.44
N THR A 166 -13.19 6.88 -5.40
CA THR A 166 -12.09 6.10 -6.01
C THR A 166 -11.14 6.99 -6.79
N THR A 167 -11.67 7.97 -7.52
CA THR A 167 -10.87 8.96 -8.26
C THR A 167 -9.99 9.78 -7.33
N ILE A 168 -10.57 10.30 -6.25
CA ILE A 168 -9.87 11.11 -5.24
C ILE A 168 -8.82 10.24 -4.54
N PHE A 169 -9.16 9.02 -4.14
CA PHE A 169 -8.22 8.09 -3.52
C PHE A 169 -6.99 7.84 -4.40
N ASN A 170 -7.19 7.48 -5.67
CA ASN A 170 -6.10 7.23 -6.61
C ASN A 170 -5.24 8.48 -6.87
N GLY A 171 -5.86 9.66 -6.99
CA GLY A 171 -5.13 10.93 -7.12
C GLY A 171 -4.27 11.23 -5.89
N MET A 172 -4.80 11.01 -4.69
CA MET A 172 -4.03 11.18 -3.45
C MET A 172 -2.94 10.12 -3.28
N LEU A 173 -3.16 8.89 -3.74
CA LEU A 173 -2.18 7.81 -3.66
C LEU A 173 -0.91 8.13 -4.47
N LEU A 174 -1.04 8.77 -5.63
CA LEU A 174 0.11 9.25 -6.41
C LEU A 174 1.00 10.20 -5.59
N VAL A 175 0.38 11.15 -4.87
CA VAL A 175 1.11 12.08 -4.00
C VAL A 175 1.80 11.34 -2.86
N LEU A 176 1.13 10.36 -2.23
CA LEU A 176 1.73 9.55 -1.17
C LEU A 176 2.96 8.78 -1.65
N VAL A 177 2.86 8.14 -2.83
CA VAL A 177 3.97 7.41 -3.46
C VAL A 177 5.15 8.35 -3.73
N LEU A 178 4.91 9.55 -4.27
CA LEU A 178 5.97 10.53 -4.51
C LEU A 178 6.66 10.94 -3.19
N LEU A 179 5.89 11.21 -2.14
CA LEU A 179 6.43 11.52 -0.82
C LEU A 179 7.24 10.35 -0.24
N ALA A 180 6.78 9.11 -0.44
CA ALA A 180 7.50 7.91 0.00
C ALA A 180 8.85 7.74 -0.72
N ILE A 181 8.89 7.97 -2.04
CA ILE A 181 10.13 7.90 -2.84
C ILE A 181 11.09 9.04 -2.45
N VAL A 182 10.61 10.29 -2.43
CA VAL A 182 11.43 11.45 -2.03
C VAL A 182 11.96 11.28 -0.61
N GLY A 183 11.16 10.72 0.30
CA GLY A 183 11.55 10.44 1.69
C GLY A 183 12.73 9.48 1.86
N GLN A 184 13.08 8.72 0.82
CA GLN A 184 14.30 7.90 0.81
C GLN A 184 15.57 8.72 0.56
N TYR A 185 15.47 9.81 -0.19
CA TYR A 185 16.59 10.67 -0.56
C TYR A 185 16.71 11.92 0.31
N ALA A 186 15.59 12.50 0.72
CA ALA A 186 15.53 13.74 1.48
C ALA A 186 14.61 13.58 2.70
N LYS A 187 15.14 13.88 3.89
CA LYS A 187 14.32 13.94 5.11
C LYS A 187 13.60 15.29 5.26
N ASN A 188 14.19 16.36 4.73
CA ASN A 188 13.62 17.70 4.76
C ASN A 188 13.82 18.42 3.42
N ILE A 189 12.86 19.28 3.06
CA ILE A 189 13.01 20.31 2.01
C ILE A 189 12.78 21.67 2.69
N GLY A 190 13.87 22.41 2.93
CA GLY A 190 13.81 23.61 3.78
C GLY A 190 13.35 23.25 5.19
N ARG A 191 12.20 23.81 5.62
CA ARG A 191 11.58 23.53 6.94
C ARG A 191 10.55 22.38 6.91
N PHE A 192 10.31 21.80 5.74
CA PHE A 192 9.27 20.80 5.53
C PHE A 192 9.83 19.38 5.73
N SER A 193 9.26 18.63 6.67
CA SER A 193 9.62 17.24 6.95
C SER A 193 8.86 16.29 6.02
N ILE A 194 9.59 15.59 5.14
CA ILE A 194 9.00 14.66 4.16
C ILE A 194 8.34 13.45 4.84
N PRO A 195 8.96 12.80 5.85
CA PRO A 195 8.30 11.70 6.55
C PRO A 195 7.00 12.10 7.26
N GLU A 196 6.99 13.26 7.94
CA GLU A 196 5.80 13.77 8.62
C GLU A 196 4.70 14.10 7.60
N ALA A 197 5.06 14.71 6.48
CA ALA A 197 4.11 15.00 5.40
C ALA A 197 3.49 13.73 4.80
N GLY A 198 4.31 12.71 4.51
CA GLY A 198 3.80 11.43 4.01
C GLY A 198 2.83 10.77 5.00
N PHE A 199 3.15 10.82 6.30
CA PHE A 199 2.25 10.34 7.33
C PHE A 199 0.93 11.13 7.40
N VAL A 200 0.99 12.46 7.49
CA VAL A 200 -0.21 13.30 7.52
C VAL A 200 -1.06 13.07 6.27
N TRP A 201 -0.43 12.97 5.11
CA TRP A 201 -1.12 12.71 3.86
C TRP A 201 -1.84 11.36 3.85
N SER A 202 -1.22 10.30 4.38
CA SER A 202 -1.88 9.00 4.53
C SER A 202 -3.09 9.04 5.47
N VAL A 203 -3.05 9.87 6.52
CA VAL A 203 -4.20 10.09 7.40
C VAL A 203 -5.30 10.84 6.67
N LEU A 204 -4.95 11.87 5.87
CA LEU A 204 -5.91 12.57 5.03
C LEU A 204 -6.57 11.63 4.00
N MET A 205 -5.82 10.66 3.46
CA MET A 205 -6.35 9.62 2.57
C MET A 205 -7.37 8.69 3.23
N LEU A 206 -7.42 8.62 4.57
CA LEU A 206 -8.49 7.92 5.27
C LEU A 206 -9.75 8.76 5.36
N LEU A 207 -9.59 10.07 5.59
CA LEU A 207 -10.70 10.97 5.87
C LEU A 207 -11.37 11.49 4.60
N ILE A 208 -10.60 11.91 3.61
CA ILE A 208 -11.12 12.63 2.44
C ILE A 208 -11.95 11.72 1.52
N PRO A 209 -11.48 10.52 1.11
CA PRO A 209 -12.30 9.62 0.30
C PRO A 209 -13.59 9.19 1.01
N LEU A 210 -13.54 8.88 2.32
CA LEU A 210 -14.73 8.54 3.09
C LEU A 210 -15.71 9.72 3.19
N ALA A 211 -15.21 10.93 3.43
CA ALA A 211 -16.04 12.14 3.44
C ALA A 211 -16.67 12.39 2.05
N SER A 212 -15.96 12.09 0.97
CA SER A 212 -16.48 12.26 -0.39
C SER A 212 -17.66 11.33 -0.69
N ILE A 213 -17.68 10.11 -0.16
CA ILE A 213 -18.83 9.19 -0.27
C ILE A 213 -20.07 9.85 0.36
N GLY A 214 -19.93 10.46 1.55
CA GLY A 214 -21.04 11.10 2.25
C GLY A 214 -21.51 12.43 1.65
N ILE A 215 -20.63 13.18 0.98
CA ILE A 215 -20.91 14.52 0.45
C ILE A 215 -21.37 14.47 -1.02
N LEU A 216 -20.69 13.66 -1.83
CA LEU A 216 -20.89 13.60 -3.29
C LEU A 216 -21.80 12.45 -3.72
N GLY A 217 -22.08 11.51 -2.81
CA GLY A 217 -22.79 10.26 -3.11
C GLY A 217 -21.89 9.18 -3.72
N SER A 218 -22.40 7.95 -3.71
CA SER A 218 -21.90 6.80 -4.49
C SER A 218 -22.54 6.79 -5.87
#